data_AF-A0A9C9WCT9-F1
#
_entry.id   AF-A0A9C9WCT9-F1
#
_cell.length_a   1.000
_cell.length_b   1.000
_cell.length_c   1.000
_cell.angle_alpha   90.00
_cell.angle_beta   90.00
_cell.angle_gamma   90.00
#
_symmetry.space_group_name_H-M   'P 1'
#
loop_
_entity.id
_entity.type
_entity.pdbx_description
1 polymer ?
#
loop_
_entity_poly.entity_id
_entity_poly.type
_entity_poly.pdbx_seq_one_letter_code
_entity_poly.pdbx_strand_id
1 'polypeptide(L)'
;MKHHKWWGSAVFLVMTLLATEAGALEDCSAALATIDKKIAAARSAGQNVEIAEGMKRTVSQSCAFLDQQMLDETIQSLDMLFPALSAAEEQVETLRGLQESMPAPPKTSHRTDSRSSLAQLKRLGTSLGGRLLDRPDRMNQFAIWDLDILQGKARVAYQSRPTRDQFGLPDWEYVTYVVEIDDRGVATQSLIRRGRDNYRDLALRRRHDQMLILLALQTRPVKEDRLELWSVSGKSRVSGVTPPAMVGPDGKARQMETFQIPTSDGNVIYAGLMQAPGKPPEYTLVWVKTTPAGKVTGRGSITRPYPMSPQPVAETPDGRAAFLVRYRSSDPEGVDSRLDTPIRHRVGGRDIHANVASERRLLVIGDDATAAWESDALERMLAWNGDLSPPRNLDMNEMMRQSEEQRRLMAAVDRETHANRRVESLDVGLQRVEMLKPLGNNRYAALARVSADRRLQPPVHGQYLLAIDRDEVQEWVYLQPLADSLDVKFTALEVSPRGEIYLLAVHRRQGTATVVRIGRDGSAEGYVASTAPREIVLEGLVADDAGVWLFGHGFTEGDVRVKLWSERLPFGKSG
;
A
#
# COMPACT_ATOMS: atom_id res chain seq x y z
N MET A 1 3.02 -50.30 -5.22
CA MET A 1 4.43 -49.82 -5.25
C MET A 1 4.41 -48.43 -5.88
N LYS A 2 5.11 -47.41 -5.42
CA LYS A 2 5.72 -47.06 -4.13
C LYS A 2 6.30 -45.66 -4.39
N HIS A 3 6.08 -44.76 -3.44
CA HIS A 3 6.71 -43.44 -3.22
C HIS A 3 6.30 -42.24 -4.08
N HIS A 4 6.35 -40.98 -3.62
CA HIS A 4 6.11 -40.25 -2.35
C HIS A 4 6.82 -38.88 -2.47
N LYS A 5 6.21 -37.83 -1.88
CA LYS A 5 6.81 -36.56 -1.34
C LYS A 5 7.16 -35.45 -2.35
N TRP A 6 6.94 -34.15 -2.12
CA TRP A 6 6.54 -33.29 -0.95
C TRP A 6 6.18 -31.89 -1.54
N TRP A 7 5.07 -31.18 -1.23
CA TRP A 7 4.73 -30.26 -0.11
C TRP A 7 5.66 -29.06 0.15
N GLY A 8 5.05 -27.85 0.21
CA GLY A 8 5.59 -26.70 0.96
C GLY A 8 5.19 -25.30 0.48
N SER A 9 4.23 -24.68 1.17
CA SER A 9 4.00 -23.21 1.28
C SER A 9 3.03 -22.53 0.31
N ALA A 10 1.73 -22.52 0.64
CA ALA A 10 0.79 -21.43 0.31
C ALA A 10 -0.61 -21.67 0.91
N VAL A 11 -0.78 -21.50 2.23
CA VAL A 11 -2.12 -21.25 2.82
C VAL A 11 -1.97 -20.29 3.99
N PHE A 12 -1.80 -19.01 3.68
CA PHE A 12 -2.15 -17.88 4.54
C PHE A 12 -2.36 -16.70 3.60
N LEU A 13 -3.43 -15.93 3.82
CA LEU A 13 -3.99 -14.87 2.97
C LEU A 13 -4.86 -15.34 1.80
N VAL A 14 -6.19 -15.34 2.02
CA VAL A 14 -7.24 -14.62 1.25
C VAL A 14 -8.57 -15.11 1.83
N MET A 15 -9.21 -14.31 2.69
CA MET A 15 -10.60 -14.52 3.11
C MET A 15 -11.18 -13.19 3.63
N THR A 16 -11.44 -12.26 2.72
CA THR A 16 -12.51 -11.27 2.84
C THR A 16 -12.88 -10.82 1.44
N LEU A 17 -14.18 -10.87 1.13
CA LEU A 17 -14.86 -10.40 -0.10
C LEU A 17 -15.13 -11.44 -1.19
N LEU A 18 -15.85 -12.52 -0.89
CA LEU A 18 -16.84 -13.12 -1.80
C LEU A 18 -17.91 -13.83 -0.96
N ALA A 19 -18.97 -13.12 -0.57
CA ALA A 19 -20.18 -13.74 -0.03
C ALA A 19 -21.14 -13.99 -1.19
N THR A 20 -21.11 -15.20 -1.74
CA THR A 20 -22.21 -15.76 -2.53
C THR A 20 -23.35 -16.19 -1.61
N GLU A 21 -24.55 -16.27 -2.15
CA GLU A 21 -25.87 -16.38 -1.50
C GLU A 21 -26.09 -17.64 -0.61
N ALA A 22 -25.33 -17.80 0.46
CA ALA A 22 -25.58 -18.81 1.48
C ALA A 22 -26.22 -18.16 2.73
N GLY A 23 -27.39 -18.66 3.14
CA GLY A 23 -28.16 -18.12 4.25
C GLY A 23 -27.34 -18.05 5.53
N ALA A 24 -27.29 -16.87 6.15
CA ALA A 24 -26.71 -16.70 7.48
C ALA A 24 -27.49 -17.57 8.48
N LEU A 25 -26.76 -18.26 9.37
CA LEU A 25 -27.36 -19.13 10.38
C LEU A 25 -27.99 -18.29 11.49
N GLU A 26 -29.28 -18.52 11.78
CA GLU A 26 -29.96 -17.93 12.94
C GLU A 26 -29.46 -18.55 14.26
N ASP A 27 -28.81 -19.71 14.21
CA ASP A 27 -28.28 -20.40 15.38
C ASP A 27 -26.98 -21.17 15.08
N CYS A 28 -25.89 -20.82 15.76
CA CYS A 28 -24.60 -21.52 15.71
C CYS A 28 -24.38 -22.45 16.90
N SER A 29 -25.39 -22.69 17.74
CA SER A 29 -25.30 -23.50 18.97
C SER A 29 -24.73 -24.90 18.72
N ALA A 30 -25.16 -25.58 17.64
CA ALA A 30 -24.67 -26.90 17.26
C ALA A 30 -23.19 -26.90 16.86
N ALA A 31 -22.74 -25.85 16.19
CA ALA A 31 -21.35 -25.68 15.79
C ALA A 31 -20.47 -25.38 17.01
N LEU A 32 -20.89 -24.46 17.88
CA LEU A 32 -20.18 -24.14 19.12
C LEU A 32 -20.07 -25.38 20.02
N ALA A 33 -21.14 -26.19 20.14
CA ALA A 33 -21.10 -27.45 20.87
C ALA A 33 -20.13 -28.48 20.25
N THR A 34 -19.99 -28.49 18.92
CA THR A 34 -19.01 -29.34 18.22
C THR A 34 -17.57 -28.89 18.49
N ILE A 35 -17.32 -27.58 18.49
CA ILE A 35 -16.02 -26.99 18.84
C ILE A 35 -15.66 -27.31 20.30
N ASP A 36 -16.61 -27.13 21.22
CA ASP A 36 -16.44 -27.46 22.64
C ASP A 36 -16.08 -28.93 22.85
N LYS A 37 -16.74 -29.84 22.13
CA LYS A 37 -16.43 -31.27 22.17
C LYS A 37 -15.01 -31.57 21.67
N LYS A 38 -14.54 -30.88 20.63
CA LYS A 38 -13.17 -31.04 20.10
C LYS A 38 -12.12 -30.48 21.07
N ILE A 39 -12.36 -29.32 21.66
CA ILE A 39 -11.49 -28.72 22.69
C ILE A 39 -11.40 -29.64 23.92
N ALA A 40 -12.54 -30.15 24.41
CA ALA A 40 -12.57 -31.05 25.56
C ALA A 40 -11.89 -32.42 25.28
N ALA A 41 -11.90 -32.88 24.03
CA ALA A 41 -11.22 -34.12 23.63
C ALA A 41 -9.69 -33.95 23.52
N ALA A 42 -9.20 -32.74 23.28
CA ALA A 42 -7.78 -32.41 23.28
C ALA A 42 -7.27 -32.36 24.73
N ARG A 43 -6.86 -33.51 25.28
CA ARG A 43 -6.28 -33.56 26.63
C ARG A 43 -4.94 -32.82 26.67
N SER A 44 -4.87 -31.79 27.50
CA SER A 44 -3.73 -30.95 27.91
C SER A 44 -3.51 -29.62 27.16
N ALA A 45 -3.18 -28.59 27.95
CA ALA A 45 -3.06 -27.20 27.56
C ALA A 45 -1.87 -26.97 26.61
N GLY A 46 -2.16 -26.45 25.43
CA GLY A 46 -1.17 -26.07 24.45
C GLY A 46 -1.71 -25.01 23.50
N GLN A 47 -0.82 -24.47 22.65
CA GLN A 47 -1.11 -23.40 21.68
C GLN A 47 -2.30 -23.73 20.76
N ASN A 48 -2.53 -25.02 20.45
CA ASN A 48 -3.67 -25.45 19.63
C ASN A 48 -5.02 -25.30 20.36
N VAL A 49 -5.06 -25.44 21.69
CA VAL A 49 -6.26 -25.19 22.50
C VAL A 49 -6.57 -23.69 22.54
N GLU A 50 -5.55 -22.83 22.68
CA GLU A 50 -5.73 -21.37 22.61
C GLU A 50 -6.21 -20.91 21.23
N ILE A 51 -5.66 -21.49 20.15
CA ILE A 51 -6.12 -21.24 18.78
C ILE A 51 -7.58 -21.70 18.62
N ALA A 52 -7.93 -22.89 19.13
CA ALA A 52 -9.29 -23.42 19.05
C ALA A 52 -10.30 -22.58 19.87
N GLU A 53 -9.94 -22.12 21.07
CA GLU A 53 -10.73 -21.17 21.87
C GLU A 53 -10.86 -19.79 21.18
N GLY A 54 -9.83 -19.36 20.46
CA GLY A 54 -9.90 -18.19 19.57
C GLY A 54 -10.88 -18.37 18.41
N MET A 55 -10.89 -19.55 17.78
CA MET A 55 -11.83 -19.91 16.72
C MET A 55 -13.26 -20.01 17.26
N LYS A 56 -13.48 -20.62 18.43
CA LYS A 56 -14.77 -20.67 19.13
C LYS A 56 -15.33 -19.26 19.38
N ARG A 57 -14.52 -18.36 19.94
CA ARG A 57 -14.92 -16.96 20.15
C ARG A 57 -15.32 -16.28 18.85
N THR A 58 -14.60 -16.56 17.77
CA THR A 58 -14.87 -15.98 16.44
C THR A 58 -16.18 -16.46 15.85
N VAL A 59 -16.47 -17.76 15.96
CA VAL A 59 -17.75 -18.35 15.53
C VAL A 59 -18.90 -17.77 16.36
N SER A 60 -18.72 -17.64 17.68
CA SER A 60 -19.73 -17.05 18.57
C SER A 60 -20.00 -15.58 18.25
N GLN A 61 -18.95 -14.78 18.03
CA GLN A 61 -19.06 -13.34 17.75
C GLN A 61 -19.54 -13.03 16.32
N SER A 62 -19.26 -13.93 15.37
CA SER A 62 -19.56 -13.72 13.95
C SER A 62 -20.77 -14.53 13.48
N CYS A 63 -21.50 -15.20 14.37
CA CYS A 63 -22.57 -16.14 14.01
C CYS A 63 -23.60 -15.55 13.04
N ALA A 64 -24.02 -14.29 13.25
CA ALA A 64 -24.97 -13.60 12.38
C ALA A 64 -24.43 -13.27 10.96
N PHE A 65 -23.13 -13.45 10.75
CA PHE A 65 -22.39 -13.12 9.52
C PHE A 65 -21.75 -14.33 8.85
N LEU A 66 -21.74 -15.50 9.50
CA LEU A 66 -21.21 -16.73 8.92
C LEU A 66 -22.30 -17.45 8.12
N ASP A 67 -21.95 -17.90 6.92
CA ASP A 67 -22.72 -18.91 6.21
C ASP A 67 -22.29 -20.32 6.63
N GLN A 68 -23.09 -21.33 6.27
CA GLN A 68 -22.82 -22.73 6.62
C GLN A 68 -21.49 -23.23 6.06
N GLN A 69 -21.07 -22.77 4.88
CA GLN A 69 -19.83 -23.21 4.25
C GLN A 69 -18.61 -22.74 5.07
N MET A 70 -18.55 -21.46 5.43
CA MET A 70 -17.47 -20.93 6.26
C MET A 70 -17.47 -21.55 7.66
N LEU A 71 -18.64 -21.88 8.20
CA LEU A 71 -18.76 -22.59 9.47
C LEU A 71 -18.16 -24.00 9.38
N ASP A 72 -18.51 -24.75 8.33
CA ASP A 72 -17.99 -26.10 8.08
C ASP A 72 -16.48 -26.09 7.83
N GLU A 73 -15.96 -25.11 7.08
CA GLU A 73 -14.52 -24.90 6.87
C GLU A 73 -13.79 -24.56 8.18
N THR A 74 -14.43 -23.79 9.07
CA THR A 74 -13.89 -23.47 10.40
C THR A 74 -13.84 -24.72 11.28
N ILE A 75 -14.87 -25.57 11.25
CA ILE A 75 -14.90 -26.85 11.96
C ILE A 75 -13.86 -27.82 11.38
N GLN A 76 -13.71 -27.87 10.06
CA GLN A 76 -12.71 -28.70 9.38
C GLN A 76 -11.28 -28.23 9.69
N SER A 77 -11.07 -26.93 9.83
CA SER A 77 -9.78 -26.37 10.25
C SER A 77 -9.41 -26.78 11.68
N LEU A 78 -10.40 -27.00 12.56
CA LEU A 78 -10.16 -27.59 13.88
C LEU A 78 -9.74 -29.08 13.79
N ASP A 79 -10.25 -29.83 12.81
CA ASP A 79 -9.79 -31.20 12.55
C ASP A 79 -8.32 -31.25 12.09
N MET A 80 -7.84 -30.20 11.41
CA MET A 80 -6.42 -30.06 11.07
C MET A 80 -5.54 -29.65 12.27
N LEU A 81 -6.09 -28.96 13.26
CA LEU A 81 -5.38 -28.57 14.49
C LEU A 81 -5.27 -29.71 15.51
N PHE A 82 -6.18 -30.70 15.42
CA PHE A 82 -6.18 -31.91 16.24
C PHE A 82 -6.11 -33.19 15.37
N PRO A 83 -5.07 -33.37 14.54
CA PRO A 83 -4.92 -34.62 13.80
C PRO A 83 -4.72 -35.74 14.82
N ALA A 84 -5.44 -36.85 14.62
CA ALA A 84 -5.51 -37.99 15.55
C ALA A 84 -4.15 -38.24 16.26
N LEU A 85 -4.17 -38.03 17.57
CA LEU A 85 -3.10 -38.31 18.53
C LEU A 85 -2.42 -39.66 18.19
N SER A 86 -1.20 -39.62 17.65
CA SER A 86 -0.20 -40.71 17.73
C SER A 86 1.11 -40.49 16.93
N ALA A 87 1.25 -39.46 16.08
CA ALA A 87 2.45 -39.35 15.21
C ALA A 87 3.38 -38.15 15.45
N ALA A 88 2.98 -37.15 16.23
CA ALA A 88 3.77 -35.92 16.44
C ALA A 88 4.64 -35.93 17.72
N GLU A 89 4.38 -36.86 18.66
CA GLU A 89 5.12 -36.95 19.92
C GLU A 89 6.45 -37.70 19.80
N GLU A 90 6.63 -38.55 18.77
CA GLU A 90 7.86 -39.35 18.58
C GLU A 90 9.02 -38.56 17.94
N GLN A 91 8.75 -37.40 17.32
CA GLN A 91 9.79 -36.58 16.64
C GLN A 91 10.39 -35.48 17.52
N VAL A 92 9.73 -35.09 18.62
CA VAL A 92 10.22 -34.02 19.50
C VAL A 92 11.27 -34.53 20.49
N GLU A 93 11.22 -35.80 20.88
CA GLU A 93 12.25 -36.41 21.75
C GLU A 93 13.58 -36.64 21.00
N THR A 94 13.52 -36.91 19.70
CA THR A 94 14.70 -37.19 18.86
C THR A 94 15.54 -35.93 18.55
N LEU A 95 14.92 -34.74 18.57
CA LEU A 95 15.62 -33.46 18.30
C LEU A 95 16.27 -32.85 19.55
N ARG A 96 15.82 -33.24 20.75
CA ARG A 96 16.37 -32.74 22.02
C ARG A 96 17.75 -33.32 22.35
N GLY A 97 18.08 -34.49 21.81
CA GLY A 97 19.39 -35.14 21.98
C GLY A 97 20.53 -34.59 21.11
N LEU A 98 20.25 -33.71 20.13
CA LEU A 98 21.26 -33.18 19.20
C LEU A 98 21.78 -31.78 19.56
N GLN A 99 21.25 -31.16 20.62
CA GLN A 99 21.54 -29.76 20.97
C GLN A 99 22.58 -29.58 22.11
N GLU A 100 23.24 -30.66 22.55
CA GLU A 100 24.27 -30.62 23.61
C GLU A 100 25.74 -30.64 23.10
N SER A 101 25.98 -30.44 21.80
CA SER A 101 27.35 -30.57 21.23
C SER A 101 27.85 -29.36 20.43
N MET A 102 27.56 -28.13 20.84
CA MET A 102 28.17 -26.93 20.24
C MET A 102 28.84 -26.00 21.26
N PRO A 103 30.11 -25.62 21.07
CA PRO A 103 30.84 -24.73 21.97
C PRO A 103 30.45 -23.25 21.77
N ALA A 104 30.51 -22.49 22.86
CA ALA A 104 30.12 -21.07 22.92
C ALA A 104 31.04 -20.15 22.08
N PRO A 105 30.53 -19.03 21.52
CA PRO A 105 31.36 -18.06 20.80
C PRO A 105 32.15 -17.15 21.75
N PRO A 106 33.32 -16.64 21.34
CA PRO A 106 34.18 -15.81 22.18
C PRO A 106 33.65 -14.37 22.30
N LYS A 107 33.83 -13.79 23.49
CA LYS A 107 33.55 -12.38 23.79
C LYS A 107 34.68 -11.51 23.23
N THR A 108 34.38 -10.63 22.27
CA THR A 108 35.25 -9.51 21.90
C THR A 108 34.63 -8.19 22.33
N SER A 109 35.29 -7.55 23.29
CA SER A 109 35.13 -6.13 23.59
C SER A 109 35.75 -5.30 22.46
N HIS A 110 35.00 -4.40 21.84
CA HIS A 110 35.61 -3.20 21.25
C HIS A 110 34.82 -1.94 21.58
N ARG A 111 35.62 -0.97 21.96
CA ARG A 111 35.35 0.30 22.60
C ARG A 111 35.01 1.33 21.52
N THR A 112 34.14 2.25 21.92
CA THR A 112 33.75 3.51 21.30
C THR A 112 34.87 4.29 20.62
N ASP A 113 34.61 4.75 19.38
CA ASP A 113 35.08 6.04 18.85
C ASP A 113 33.95 6.70 18.04
N SER A 114 32.97 7.20 18.79
CA SER A 114 31.92 8.10 18.32
C SER A 114 32.41 9.53 18.46
N ARG A 115 32.99 10.16 17.42
CA ARG A 115 33.26 11.62 17.50
C ARG A 115 33.40 12.42 16.20
N SER A 116 33.19 11.90 14.99
CA SER A 116 33.39 12.70 13.76
C SER A 116 32.24 12.82 12.76
N SER A 117 31.09 12.16 12.91
CA SER A 117 29.95 12.33 11.97
C SER A 117 28.84 13.28 12.45
N LEU A 118 28.81 13.64 13.74
CA LEU A 118 27.79 14.52 14.34
C LEU A 118 28.12 16.02 14.25
N ALA A 119 29.37 16.39 13.95
CA ALA A 119 29.80 17.78 13.86
C ALA A 119 29.42 18.48 12.54
N GLN A 120 28.90 17.74 11.56
CA GLN A 120 28.34 18.26 10.30
C GLN A 120 26.83 18.52 10.36
N LEU A 121 26.15 18.25 11.48
CA LEU A 121 24.74 18.61 11.73
C LEU A 121 24.56 20.10 12.04
N LYS A 122 25.15 20.98 11.22
CA LYS A 122 24.97 22.42 11.36
C LYS A 122 23.96 22.95 10.36
N ARG A 123 22.91 23.51 10.96
CA ARG A 123 21.94 24.51 10.50
C ARG A 123 20.76 23.94 9.74
N LEU A 124 19.61 23.90 10.43
CA LEU A 124 18.30 24.45 10.04
C LEU A 124 17.47 24.59 11.36
N GLY A 125 16.42 25.42 11.38
CA GLY A 125 15.74 25.90 12.60
C GLY A 125 15.38 24.83 13.64
N THR A 126 15.16 25.22 14.89
CA THR A 126 14.70 24.28 15.93
C THR A 126 13.41 23.60 15.48
N SER A 127 13.44 22.28 15.31
CA SER A 127 12.26 21.48 14.95
C SER A 127 11.17 21.67 16.00
N LEU A 128 9.92 21.51 15.58
CA LEU A 128 8.84 21.29 16.52
C LEU A 128 8.95 19.82 16.93
N GLY A 129 9.70 19.56 18.00
CA GLY A 129 10.04 18.21 18.45
C GLY A 129 8.80 17.30 18.54
N GLY A 130 9.01 16.01 18.25
CA GLY A 130 7.93 15.04 18.05
C GLY A 130 6.92 15.00 19.21
N ARG A 131 5.63 14.98 18.89
CA ARG A 131 4.53 14.94 19.86
C ARG A 131 3.64 13.72 19.65
N LEU A 132 3.30 13.04 20.74
CA LEU A 132 2.25 12.02 20.77
C LEU A 132 0.92 12.68 21.15
N LEU A 133 -0.12 12.39 20.38
CA LEU A 133 -1.46 12.91 20.56
C LEU A 133 -2.36 11.79 21.06
N ASP A 134 -2.88 11.98 22.26
CA ASP A 134 -3.78 11.04 22.91
C ASP A 134 -5.16 11.04 22.24
N ARG A 135 -5.72 9.85 22.06
CA ARG A 135 -7.09 9.68 21.58
C ARG A 135 -8.07 9.57 22.77
N PRO A 136 -9.25 10.20 22.69
CA PRO A 136 -10.22 10.19 23.79
C PRO A 136 -11.06 8.90 23.84
N ASP A 137 -11.04 8.07 22.79
CA ASP A 137 -11.77 6.81 22.75
C ASP A 137 -10.95 5.62 23.28
N ARG A 138 -11.63 4.47 23.39
CA ARG A 138 -11.09 3.22 23.93
C ARG A 138 -10.68 2.22 22.86
N MET A 139 -10.74 2.57 21.58
CA MET A 139 -10.46 1.63 20.51
C MET A 139 -8.95 1.41 20.34
N ASN A 140 -8.53 0.16 20.33
CA ASN A 140 -7.11 -0.17 20.40
C ASN A 140 -6.41 -0.20 19.03
N GLN A 141 -7.16 -0.29 17.92
CA GLN A 141 -6.57 -0.16 16.59
C GLN A 141 -6.63 1.28 16.08
N PHE A 142 -5.68 1.62 15.24
CA PHE A 142 -5.46 2.95 14.67
C PHE A 142 -5.05 2.82 13.20
N ALA A 143 -5.47 3.78 12.38
CA ALA A 143 -5.01 3.92 11.01
C ALA A 143 -5.06 5.39 10.60
N ILE A 144 -3.94 5.93 10.09
CA ILE A 144 -3.96 7.19 9.33
C ILE A 144 -4.57 6.88 7.95
N TRP A 145 -5.48 7.74 7.49
CA TRP A 145 -6.17 7.57 6.21
C TRP A 145 -5.72 8.61 5.18
N ASP A 146 -5.58 9.87 5.58
CA ASP A 146 -5.23 10.94 4.66
C ASP A 146 -4.54 12.10 5.38
N LEU A 147 -3.74 12.85 4.63
CA LEU A 147 -2.92 13.98 5.09
C LEU A 147 -3.10 15.17 4.15
N ASP A 148 -3.27 16.38 4.68
CA ASP A 148 -3.41 17.61 3.88
C ASP A 148 -2.74 18.81 4.56
N ILE A 149 -2.53 19.90 3.81
CA ILE A 149 -2.18 21.21 4.35
C ILE A 149 -3.30 22.19 4.02
N LEU A 150 -3.94 22.74 5.05
CA LEU A 150 -4.96 23.78 4.90
C LEU A 150 -4.58 25.00 5.73
N GLN A 151 -4.46 26.16 5.07
CA GLN A 151 -4.20 27.44 5.74
C GLN A 151 -2.97 27.39 6.68
N GLY A 152 -1.91 26.70 6.26
CA GLY A 152 -0.67 26.56 7.03
C GLY A 152 -0.74 25.56 8.19
N LYS A 153 -1.86 24.85 8.36
CA LYS A 153 -1.99 23.75 9.31
C LYS A 153 -1.87 22.41 8.60
N ALA A 154 -1.13 21.49 9.20
CA ALA A 154 -1.16 20.10 8.80
C ALA A 154 -2.41 19.42 9.33
N ARG A 155 -3.10 18.71 8.46
CA ARG A 155 -4.34 17.98 8.77
C ARG A 155 -4.11 16.49 8.61
N VAL A 156 -4.50 15.74 9.63
CA VAL A 156 -4.42 14.28 9.65
C VAL A 156 -5.81 13.72 9.84
N ALA A 157 -6.35 13.05 8.81
CA ALA A 157 -7.49 12.17 8.97
C ALA A 157 -7.02 10.82 9.47
N TYR A 158 -7.58 10.36 10.57
CA TYR A 158 -7.32 9.02 11.07
C TYR A 158 -8.57 8.43 11.71
N GLN A 159 -8.51 7.11 11.85
CA GLN A 159 -9.59 6.32 12.39
C GLN A 159 -9.10 5.46 13.54
N SER A 160 -9.96 5.32 14.53
CA SER A 160 -9.86 4.37 15.62
C SER A 160 -10.91 3.29 15.41
N ARG A 161 -10.52 2.02 15.51
CA ARG A 161 -11.39 0.89 15.22
C ARG A 161 -11.22 -0.20 16.29
N PRO A 162 -12.27 -0.99 16.57
CA PRO A 162 -12.18 -2.04 17.57
C PRO A 162 -11.14 -3.09 17.15
N THR A 163 -10.42 -3.65 18.12
CA THR A 163 -9.74 -4.93 17.89
C THR A 163 -10.76 -6.04 17.70
N ARG A 164 -10.29 -7.22 17.26
CA ARG A 164 -11.11 -8.44 17.21
C ARG A 164 -11.80 -8.70 18.55
N ASP A 165 -11.10 -8.53 19.67
CA ASP A 165 -11.65 -8.75 21.01
C ASP A 165 -12.65 -7.66 21.45
N GLN A 166 -12.55 -6.46 20.90
CA GLN A 166 -13.49 -5.37 21.16
C GLN A 166 -14.74 -5.45 20.28
N PHE A 167 -14.68 -6.17 19.16
CA PHE A 167 -15.82 -6.33 18.26
C PHE A 167 -16.96 -7.10 18.97
N GLY A 168 -18.18 -6.55 18.93
CA GLY A 168 -19.34 -7.14 19.60
C GLY A 168 -19.60 -6.65 21.04
N LEU A 169 -18.65 -5.93 21.68
CA LEU A 169 -18.89 -5.28 22.98
C LEU A 169 -19.91 -4.11 22.89
N PRO A 170 -20.74 -3.85 23.92
CA PRO A 170 -21.76 -2.79 23.85
C PRO A 170 -21.23 -1.40 23.43
N ASP A 171 -19.98 -1.08 23.77
CA ASP A 171 -19.30 0.18 23.47
C ASP A 171 -18.36 0.12 22.25
N TRP A 172 -18.41 -0.95 21.44
CA TRP A 172 -17.62 -1.02 20.21
C TRP A 172 -18.14 -0.04 19.17
N GLU A 173 -17.21 0.67 18.53
CA GLU A 173 -17.52 1.69 17.55
C GLU A 173 -16.29 1.97 16.68
N TYR A 174 -16.55 2.44 15.48
CA TYR A 174 -15.53 3.08 14.67
C TYR A 174 -15.60 4.59 14.87
N VAL A 175 -14.44 5.19 15.13
CA VAL A 175 -14.33 6.60 15.46
C VAL A 175 -13.39 7.30 14.49
N THR A 176 -13.89 8.34 13.82
CA THR A 176 -13.13 9.11 12.84
C THR A 176 -12.79 10.47 13.41
N TYR A 177 -11.53 10.84 13.28
CA TYR A 177 -10.99 12.10 13.75
C TYR A 177 -10.28 12.85 12.64
N VAL A 178 -10.24 14.17 12.80
CA VAL A 178 -9.26 15.01 12.12
C VAL A 178 -8.48 15.75 13.19
N VAL A 179 -7.15 15.67 13.11
CA VAL A 179 -6.24 16.51 13.90
C VAL A 179 -5.70 17.60 12.99
N GLU A 180 -5.79 18.85 13.44
CA GLU A 180 -5.11 19.97 12.82
C GLU A 180 -3.93 20.39 13.70
N ILE A 181 -2.74 20.55 13.10
CA ILE A 181 -1.53 20.96 13.80
C ILE A 181 -1.03 22.27 13.17
N ASP A 182 -0.95 23.31 13.99
CA ASP A 182 -0.47 24.61 13.55
C ASP A 182 1.07 24.67 13.45
N ASP A 183 1.57 25.80 12.98
CA ASP A 183 2.99 26.08 12.82
C ASP A 183 3.78 26.16 14.14
N ARG A 184 3.10 26.19 15.28
CA ARG A 184 3.66 26.14 16.64
C ARG A 184 3.59 24.73 17.23
N GLY A 185 3.04 23.77 16.50
CA GLY A 185 2.84 22.38 16.91
C GLY A 185 1.64 22.19 17.84
N VAL A 186 0.77 23.20 17.99
CA VAL A 186 -0.47 23.06 18.74
C VAL A 186 -1.42 22.21 17.92
N ALA A 187 -1.78 21.06 18.47
CA ALA A 187 -2.70 20.12 17.85
C ALA A 187 -4.11 20.32 18.40
N THR A 188 -5.09 20.46 17.49
CA THR A 188 -6.52 20.46 17.82
C THR A 188 -7.15 19.22 17.23
N GLN A 189 -7.67 18.34 18.08
CA GLN A 189 -8.37 17.13 17.66
C GLN A 189 -9.88 17.38 17.58
N SER A 190 -10.46 17.03 16.43
CA SER A 190 -11.90 17.06 16.18
C SER A 190 -12.42 15.64 15.99
N LEU A 191 -13.33 15.22 16.87
CA LEU A 191 -14.18 14.06 16.63
C LEU A 191 -15.15 14.39 15.50
N ILE A 192 -15.02 13.68 14.37
CA ILE A 192 -15.86 13.90 13.19
C ILE A 192 -17.06 12.97 13.24
N ARG A 193 -16.82 11.67 13.40
CA ARG A 193 -17.89 10.67 13.36
C ARG A 193 -17.63 9.55 14.35
N ARG A 194 -18.72 9.05 14.94
CA ARG A 194 -18.76 7.85 15.77
C ARG A 194 -19.93 6.99 15.31
N GLY A 195 -19.71 5.69 15.11
CA GLY A 195 -20.79 4.77 14.74
C GLY A 195 -20.33 3.34 14.51
N ARG A 196 -21.30 2.44 14.33
CA ARG A 196 -21.04 1.01 14.07
C ARG A 196 -20.94 0.66 12.59
N ASP A 197 -21.38 1.55 11.71
CA ASP A 197 -21.25 1.34 10.26
C ASP A 197 -19.77 1.31 9.86
N ASN A 198 -19.41 0.31 9.06
CA ASN A 198 -18.06 0.18 8.53
C ASN A 198 -17.80 1.22 7.45
N TYR A 199 -16.53 1.58 7.29
CA TYR A 199 -16.07 2.57 6.33
C TYR A 199 -15.52 1.81 5.12
N ARG A 200 -15.89 2.27 3.93
CA ARG A 200 -15.20 1.86 2.70
C ARG A 200 -14.02 2.76 2.43
N ASP A 201 -14.19 4.07 2.64
CA ASP A 201 -13.17 5.06 2.31
C ASP A 201 -13.32 6.34 3.17
N LEU A 202 -12.22 7.07 3.34
CA LEU A 202 -12.09 8.29 4.13
C LEU A 202 -11.08 9.22 3.46
N ALA A 203 -11.47 10.48 3.21
CA ALA A 203 -10.57 11.45 2.58
C ALA A 203 -10.79 12.89 3.07
N LEU A 204 -9.72 13.66 3.18
CA LEU A 204 -9.77 15.10 3.45
C LEU A 204 -10.15 15.83 2.15
N ARG A 205 -11.13 16.75 2.21
CA ARG A 205 -11.45 17.59 1.05
C ARG A 205 -10.38 18.68 0.93
N ARG A 206 -9.58 18.58 -0.12
CA ARG A 206 -8.48 19.49 -0.44
C ARG A 206 -8.95 20.93 -0.47
N ARG A 207 -8.19 21.84 0.13
CA ARG A 207 -8.48 23.30 0.20
C ARG A 207 -9.79 23.69 0.91
N HIS A 208 -10.49 22.76 1.55
CA HIS A 208 -11.77 23.00 2.22
C HIS A 208 -11.74 22.48 3.65
N ASP A 209 -12.44 23.12 4.59
CA ASP A 209 -12.62 22.66 5.97
C ASP A 209 -13.58 21.46 6.08
N GLN A 210 -13.35 20.42 5.27
CA GLN A 210 -14.28 19.32 5.11
C GLN A 210 -13.58 17.97 4.96
N MET A 211 -14.32 16.92 5.31
CA MET A 211 -13.94 15.52 5.16
C MET A 211 -15.07 14.75 4.47
N LEU A 212 -14.68 13.81 3.62
CA LEU A 212 -15.56 12.87 2.92
C LEU A 212 -15.45 11.51 3.60
N ILE A 213 -16.60 10.89 3.87
CA ILE A 213 -16.71 9.60 4.51
C ILE A 213 -17.61 8.69 3.68
N LEU A 214 -17.07 7.62 3.11
CA LEU A 214 -17.86 6.59 2.44
C LEU A 214 -18.18 5.45 3.41
N LEU A 215 -19.44 5.32 3.75
CA LEU A 215 -19.93 4.28 4.65
C LEU A 215 -20.49 3.11 3.84
N ALA A 216 -20.18 1.89 4.26
CA ALA A 216 -20.90 0.70 3.86
C ALA A 216 -22.05 0.49 4.86
N LEU A 217 -23.29 0.82 4.47
CA LEU A 217 -24.44 0.57 5.34
C LEU A 217 -24.79 -0.91 5.28
N GLN A 218 -24.72 -1.58 6.43
CA GLN A 218 -25.14 -2.98 6.57
C GLN A 218 -26.64 -3.07 6.82
N THR A 219 -27.45 -2.51 5.91
CA THR A 219 -28.91 -2.67 5.95
C THR A 219 -29.31 -3.80 5.01
N ARG A 220 -29.75 -4.96 5.53
CA ARG A 220 -30.36 -5.99 4.68
C ARG A 220 -31.72 -5.48 4.15
N PRO A 221 -32.13 -5.78 2.90
CA PRO A 221 -31.51 -6.69 1.93
C PRO A 221 -30.55 -6.00 0.93
N VAL A 222 -30.38 -4.68 0.97
CA VAL A 222 -29.56 -3.93 0.00
C VAL A 222 -28.37 -3.30 0.71
N LYS A 223 -27.15 -3.77 0.40
CA LYS A 223 -25.94 -3.02 0.74
C LYS A 223 -26.06 -1.67 0.06
N GLU A 224 -26.21 -0.61 0.84
CA GLU A 224 -26.23 0.76 0.34
C GLU A 224 -25.00 1.47 0.85
N ASP A 225 -24.32 2.19 -0.04
CA ASP A 225 -23.25 3.08 0.37
C ASP A 225 -23.82 4.49 0.62
N ARG A 226 -23.24 5.20 1.57
CA ARG A 226 -23.56 6.61 1.84
C ARG A 226 -22.29 7.43 1.87
N LEU A 227 -22.21 8.45 1.02
CA LEU A 227 -21.19 9.48 1.11
C LEU A 227 -21.69 10.55 2.09
N GLU A 228 -20.96 10.74 3.18
CA GLU A 228 -21.18 11.85 4.10
C GLU A 228 -20.10 12.92 3.90
N LEU A 229 -20.55 14.18 3.84
CA LEU A 229 -19.69 15.35 3.90
C LEU A 229 -19.77 15.92 5.31
N TRP A 230 -18.63 16.08 5.95
CA TRP A 230 -18.51 16.63 7.30
C TRP A 230 -17.70 17.91 7.29
N SER A 231 -18.13 18.91 8.06
CA SER A 231 -17.28 20.07 8.38
C SER A 231 -16.34 19.69 9.53
N VAL A 232 -15.05 19.95 9.35
CA VAL A 232 -14.03 19.62 10.36
C VAL A 232 -14.10 20.58 11.54
N SER A 233 -14.12 21.89 11.28
CA SER A 233 -14.25 22.90 12.34
C SER A 233 -15.64 22.89 13.00
N GLY A 234 -16.70 22.70 12.20
CA GLY A 234 -18.09 22.66 12.68
C GLY A 234 -18.47 21.35 13.39
N LYS A 235 -17.65 20.29 13.25
CA LYS A 235 -17.88 18.97 13.85
C LYS A 235 -19.28 18.42 13.56
N SER A 236 -19.78 18.70 12.36
CA SER A 236 -21.17 18.43 11.98
C SER A 236 -21.25 17.91 10.56
N ARG A 237 -22.19 17.00 10.33
CA ARG A 237 -22.50 16.52 8.99
C ARG A 237 -23.16 17.64 8.19
N VAL A 238 -22.54 18.01 7.09
CA VAL A 238 -23.05 19.01 6.14
C VAL A 238 -24.07 18.36 5.20
N SER A 239 -23.77 17.17 4.68
CA SER A 239 -24.67 16.41 3.82
C SER A 239 -24.44 14.91 3.93
N GLY A 240 -25.43 14.12 3.51
CA GLY A 240 -25.34 12.68 3.33
C GLY A 240 -26.11 12.28 2.08
N VAL A 241 -25.43 11.68 1.12
CA VAL A 241 -26.00 11.33 -0.18
C VAL A 241 -25.64 9.90 -0.55
N THR A 242 -26.51 9.25 -1.32
CA THR A 242 -26.17 7.97 -1.94
C THR A 242 -25.18 8.24 -3.09
N PRO A 243 -23.99 7.62 -3.11
CA PRO A 243 -23.09 7.73 -4.25
C PRO A 243 -23.81 7.30 -5.53
N PRO A 244 -23.61 8.00 -6.66
CA PRO A 244 -24.22 7.58 -7.91
C PRO A 244 -23.73 6.19 -8.28
N ALA A 245 -24.64 5.35 -8.76
CA ALA A 245 -24.25 4.06 -9.31
C ALA A 245 -23.37 4.25 -10.54
N MET A 246 -22.37 3.39 -10.69
CA MET A 246 -21.54 3.37 -11.90
C MET A 246 -22.26 2.54 -12.96
N VAL A 247 -22.36 3.08 -14.18
CA VAL A 247 -23.04 2.41 -15.29
C VAL A 247 -22.01 1.69 -16.12
N GLY A 248 -22.18 0.38 -16.25
CA GLY A 248 -21.27 -0.46 -17.02
C GLY A 248 -21.44 -0.35 -18.53
N PRO A 249 -20.54 -1.02 -19.28
CA PRO A 249 -20.67 -1.12 -20.74
C PRO A 249 -21.99 -1.74 -21.19
N ASP A 250 -22.59 -2.57 -20.35
CA ASP A 250 -23.89 -3.21 -20.58
C ASP A 250 -25.08 -2.30 -20.21
N GLY A 251 -24.82 -1.04 -19.86
CA GLY A 251 -25.85 -0.09 -19.41
C GLY A 251 -26.39 -0.37 -18.02
N LYS A 252 -25.88 -1.37 -17.30
CA LYS A 252 -26.37 -1.71 -15.96
C LYS A 252 -25.65 -0.91 -14.89
N ALA A 253 -26.43 -0.31 -14.01
CA ALA A 253 -25.94 0.34 -12.80
C ALA A 253 -25.43 -0.71 -11.80
N ARG A 254 -24.20 -0.56 -11.31
CA ARG A 254 -23.61 -1.41 -10.26
C ARG A 254 -22.99 -0.54 -9.17
N GLN A 255 -23.17 -0.93 -7.90
CA GLN A 255 -22.36 -0.42 -6.79
C GLN A 255 -21.11 -1.28 -6.72
N MET A 256 -19.93 -0.67 -6.82
CA MET A 256 -18.65 -1.38 -6.77
C MET A 256 -17.83 -0.97 -5.56
N GLU A 257 -16.78 -1.74 -5.29
CA GLU A 257 -15.64 -1.24 -4.52
C GLU A 257 -15.09 -0.02 -5.26
N THR A 258 -15.31 1.16 -4.70
CA THR A 258 -14.99 2.44 -5.32
C THR A 258 -13.83 3.06 -4.59
N PHE A 259 -12.86 3.56 -5.35
CA PHE A 259 -11.86 4.46 -4.82
C PHE A 259 -12.43 5.88 -4.87
N GLN A 260 -12.29 6.64 -3.78
CA GLN A 260 -12.63 8.05 -3.75
C GLN A 260 -11.37 8.89 -3.86
N ILE A 261 -11.33 9.76 -4.87
CA ILE A 261 -10.28 10.78 -4.97
C ILE A 261 -10.92 12.15 -4.84
N PRO A 262 -10.64 12.91 -3.76
CA PRO A 262 -11.00 14.33 -3.70
C PRO A 262 -10.17 15.11 -4.73
N THR A 263 -10.82 16.00 -5.47
CA THR A 263 -10.19 16.86 -6.49
C THR A 263 -10.01 18.29 -5.96
N SER A 264 -9.15 19.11 -6.61
CA SER A 264 -8.82 20.47 -6.11
C SER A 264 -10.00 21.44 -6.14
N ASP A 265 -10.91 21.24 -7.11
CA ASP A 265 -12.18 21.94 -7.24
C ASP A 265 -13.19 21.49 -6.15
N GLY A 266 -12.78 20.56 -5.30
CA GLY A 266 -13.54 20.01 -4.19
C GLY A 266 -14.64 19.06 -4.63
N ASN A 267 -14.60 18.53 -5.85
CA ASN A 267 -15.42 17.39 -6.26
C ASN A 267 -14.80 16.06 -5.79
N VAL A 268 -15.46 14.97 -6.12
CA VAL A 268 -15.04 13.59 -5.82
C VAL A 268 -15.13 12.77 -7.10
N ILE A 269 -14.07 12.02 -7.40
CA ILE A 269 -14.10 11.03 -8.46
C ILE A 269 -14.22 9.64 -7.83
N TYR A 270 -15.24 8.93 -8.27
CA TYR A 270 -15.42 7.50 -8.03
C TYR A 270 -14.90 6.75 -9.24
N ALA A 271 -14.09 5.72 -9.05
CA ALA A 271 -13.65 4.85 -10.13
C ALA A 271 -13.69 3.36 -9.71
N GLY A 272 -13.92 2.48 -10.69
CA GLY A 272 -13.92 1.03 -10.48
C GLY A 272 -13.82 0.24 -11.79
N LEU A 273 -13.52 -1.06 -11.68
CA LEU A 273 -13.40 -1.96 -12.84
C LEU A 273 -14.65 -2.81 -13.03
N MET A 274 -15.19 -2.82 -14.25
CA MET A 274 -16.35 -3.63 -14.62
C MET A 274 -15.97 -4.65 -15.68
N GLN A 275 -16.24 -5.93 -15.41
CA GLN A 275 -16.15 -6.95 -16.44
C GLN A 275 -17.37 -6.87 -17.38
N ALA A 276 -17.11 -6.91 -18.70
CA ALA A 276 -18.16 -7.02 -19.70
C ALA A 276 -18.79 -8.44 -19.66
N PRO A 277 -20.13 -8.59 -19.64
CA PRO A 277 -20.76 -9.90 -19.67
C PRO A 277 -20.45 -10.67 -20.97
N GLY A 278 -20.05 -11.94 -20.88
CA GLY A 278 -20.04 -12.87 -22.01
C GLY A 278 -18.91 -12.75 -23.02
N LYS A 279 -17.86 -11.95 -22.76
CA LYS A 279 -16.64 -11.87 -23.58
C LYS A 279 -15.39 -12.33 -22.81
N PRO A 280 -14.34 -12.85 -23.48
CA PRO A 280 -13.01 -13.00 -22.86
C PRO A 280 -12.55 -11.67 -22.25
N PRO A 281 -11.62 -11.64 -21.27
CA PRO A 281 -11.59 -10.67 -20.16
C PRO A 281 -11.36 -9.20 -20.54
N GLU A 282 -12.38 -8.59 -21.13
CA GLU A 282 -12.49 -7.15 -21.29
C GLU A 282 -13.00 -6.57 -19.97
N TYR A 283 -12.14 -5.78 -19.32
CA TYR A 283 -12.52 -4.98 -18.17
C TYR A 283 -12.60 -3.53 -18.61
N THR A 284 -13.64 -2.86 -18.15
CA THR A 284 -13.86 -1.43 -18.37
C THR A 284 -13.62 -0.71 -17.06
N LEU A 285 -12.63 0.18 -17.06
CA LEU A 285 -12.51 1.16 -16.01
C LEU A 285 -13.59 2.22 -16.25
N VAL A 286 -14.48 2.39 -15.28
CA VAL A 286 -15.53 3.41 -15.28
C VAL A 286 -15.25 4.41 -14.18
N TRP A 287 -15.61 5.66 -14.41
CA TRP A 287 -15.55 6.69 -13.39
C TRP A 287 -16.70 7.68 -13.48
N VAL A 288 -16.99 8.28 -12.33
CA VAL A 288 -18.01 9.31 -12.17
C VAL A 288 -17.44 10.43 -11.32
N LYS A 289 -17.43 11.65 -11.85
CA LYS A 289 -17.11 12.87 -11.09
C LYS A 289 -18.39 13.44 -10.52
N THR A 290 -18.38 13.75 -9.23
CA THR A 290 -19.54 14.26 -8.50
C THR A 290 -19.18 15.42 -7.60
N THR A 291 -20.11 16.34 -7.41
CA THR A 291 -20.06 17.24 -6.25
C THR A 291 -20.22 16.45 -4.95
N PRO A 292 -19.75 16.98 -3.81
CA PRO A 292 -20.02 16.39 -2.49
C PRO A 292 -21.50 16.27 -2.14
N ALA A 293 -22.36 17.04 -2.82
CA ALA A 293 -23.81 16.95 -2.72
C ALA A 293 -24.43 15.86 -3.62
N GLY A 294 -23.61 15.01 -4.25
CA GLY A 294 -24.06 13.88 -5.07
C GLY A 294 -24.47 14.23 -6.50
N LYS A 295 -24.43 15.52 -6.89
CA LYS A 295 -24.67 15.92 -8.28
C LYS A 295 -23.54 15.41 -9.17
N VAL A 296 -23.87 14.61 -10.18
CA VAL A 296 -22.90 14.16 -11.19
C VAL A 296 -22.52 15.30 -12.11
N THR A 297 -21.21 15.55 -12.22
CA THR A 297 -20.64 16.60 -13.10
C THR A 297 -19.98 16.01 -14.33
N GLY A 298 -19.59 14.73 -14.30
CA GLY A 298 -19.02 14.05 -15.45
C GLY A 298 -18.99 12.54 -15.28
N ARG A 299 -18.89 11.83 -16.40
CA ARG A 299 -18.74 10.37 -16.46
C ARG A 299 -17.78 10.02 -17.57
N GLY A 300 -17.06 8.93 -17.40
CA GLY A 300 -16.27 8.36 -18.48
C GLY A 300 -15.98 6.89 -18.25
N SER A 301 -15.49 6.26 -19.30
CA SER A 301 -15.06 4.88 -19.27
C SER A 301 -13.95 4.63 -20.27
N ILE A 302 -13.13 3.62 -19.98
CA ILE A 302 -12.16 3.09 -20.93
C ILE A 302 -12.19 1.57 -20.85
N THR A 303 -12.56 0.94 -21.96
CA THR A 303 -12.58 -0.52 -22.10
C THR A 303 -11.25 -0.98 -22.66
N ARG A 304 -10.63 -1.96 -21.98
CA ARG A 304 -9.41 -2.61 -22.48
C ARG A 304 -9.46 -4.12 -22.18
N PRO A 305 -8.79 -4.94 -22.99
CA PRO A 305 -8.51 -6.31 -22.60
C PRO A 305 -7.55 -6.25 -21.40
N TYR A 306 -7.95 -6.83 -20.26
CA TYR A 306 -7.09 -7.08 -19.08
C TYR A 306 -6.53 -5.91 -18.22
N PRO A 307 -7.23 -4.80 -17.92
CA PRO A 307 -6.82 -3.95 -16.81
C PRO A 307 -7.04 -4.67 -15.47
N MET A 308 -5.97 -4.80 -14.67
CA MET A 308 -5.99 -5.65 -13.47
C MET A 308 -6.42 -4.92 -12.19
N SER A 309 -6.20 -3.60 -12.07
CA SER A 309 -6.72 -2.77 -10.95
C SER A 309 -6.28 -1.31 -11.15
N PRO A 310 -7.18 -0.30 -11.10
CA PRO A 310 -6.79 1.08 -10.90
C PRO A 310 -6.42 1.27 -9.43
N GLN A 311 -5.32 1.98 -9.17
CA GLN A 311 -4.97 2.40 -7.83
C GLN A 311 -4.97 3.93 -7.77
N PRO A 312 -5.65 4.55 -6.79
CA PRO A 312 -5.58 5.99 -6.60
C PRO A 312 -4.14 6.36 -6.24
N VAL A 313 -3.59 7.37 -6.93
CA VAL A 313 -2.22 7.80 -6.69
C VAL A 313 -2.20 9.11 -5.93
N ALA A 314 -2.74 10.14 -6.58
CA ALA A 314 -2.62 11.51 -6.14
C ALA A 314 -3.58 12.39 -6.91
N GLU A 315 -3.87 13.54 -6.31
CA GLU A 315 -4.36 14.72 -7.00
C GLU A 315 -3.21 15.36 -7.79
N THR A 316 -3.51 15.93 -8.93
CA THR A 316 -2.58 16.76 -9.71
C THR A 316 -2.66 18.23 -9.26
N PRO A 317 -1.63 19.07 -9.48
CA PRO A 317 -1.63 20.46 -9.01
C PRO A 317 -2.77 21.29 -9.61
N ASP A 318 -3.25 20.88 -10.79
CA ASP A 318 -4.35 21.48 -11.52
C ASP A 318 -5.73 20.86 -11.21
N GLY A 319 -5.83 19.93 -10.25
CA GLY A 319 -7.11 19.41 -9.76
C GLY A 319 -7.66 18.16 -10.42
N ARG A 320 -6.94 17.63 -11.40
CA ARG A 320 -7.24 16.33 -12.00
C ARG A 320 -6.92 15.20 -11.02
N ALA A 321 -7.61 14.07 -11.14
CA ALA A 321 -7.31 12.87 -10.37
C ALA A 321 -6.42 11.92 -11.17
N ALA A 322 -5.36 11.40 -10.56
CA ALA A 322 -4.46 10.46 -11.20
C ALA A 322 -4.63 9.04 -10.64
N PHE A 323 -4.78 8.08 -11.55
CA PHE A 323 -4.91 6.65 -11.28
C PHE A 323 -3.75 5.91 -11.93
N LEU A 324 -3.19 4.96 -11.19
CA LEU A 324 -2.20 4.06 -11.73
C LEU A 324 -2.88 2.78 -12.18
N VAL A 325 -2.86 2.53 -13.48
CA VAL A 325 -3.57 1.41 -14.09
C VAL A 325 -2.57 0.38 -14.57
N ARG A 326 -2.75 -0.87 -14.14
CA ARG A 326 -1.93 -2.01 -14.55
C ARG A 326 -2.57 -2.77 -15.70
N TYR A 327 -1.77 -3.03 -16.73
CA TYR A 327 -2.08 -3.81 -17.91
C TYR A 327 -1.30 -5.11 -17.92
N ARG A 328 -1.92 -6.19 -18.40
CA ARG A 328 -1.24 -7.45 -18.71
C ARG A 328 -1.47 -7.77 -20.18
N SER A 329 -0.41 -8.02 -20.94
CA SER A 329 -0.57 -8.65 -22.25
C SER A 329 -0.88 -10.13 -22.01
N SER A 330 -2.02 -10.59 -22.50
CA SER A 330 -2.37 -12.01 -22.49
C SER A 330 -2.41 -12.62 -23.89
N ASP A 331 -2.10 -11.84 -24.93
CA ASP A 331 -2.21 -12.29 -26.31
C ASP A 331 -0.82 -12.39 -26.95
N PRO A 332 -0.43 -13.55 -27.52
CA PRO A 332 0.73 -13.62 -28.42
C PRO A 332 0.57 -12.72 -29.65
N GLU A 333 -0.64 -12.28 -30.00
CA GLU A 333 -0.94 -11.35 -31.10
C GLU A 333 -1.53 -10.01 -30.61
N GLY A 334 -0.84 -9.34 -29.67
CA GLY A 334 -0.83 -7.88 -29.48
C GLY A 334 -2.18 -7.13 -29.57
N VAL A 335 -2.62 -6.55 -28.45
CA VAL A 335 -3.76 -5.62 -28.45
C VAL A 335 -3.36 -4.16 -28.16
N ASP A 336 -3.41 -3.35 -29.22
CA ASP A 336 -3.90 -1.97 -29.43
C ASP A 336 -3.73 -0.94 -28.30
N SER A 337 -2.65 -1.14 -27.55
CA SER A 337 -1.86 -0.06 -26.96
C SER A 337 -0.60 0.04 -27.83
N ARG A 338 0.27 1.04 -27.63
CA ARG A 338 1.59 1.08 -28.30
C ARG A 338 2.50 -0.16 -28.01
N LEU A 339 1.95 -1.27 -27.51
CA LEU A 339 2.61 -2.51 -27.05
C LEU A 339 2.65 -3.64 -28.09
N ASP A 340 2.09 -3.44 -29.29
CA ASP A 340 2.08 -4.47 -30.33
C ASP A 340 3.36 -4.49 -31.18
N THR A 341 4.30 -3.61 -30.90
CA THR A 341 5.63 -3.70 -31.52
C THR A 341 6.54 -4.48 -30.58
N PRO A 342 6.93 -5.73 -30.91
CA PRO A 342 8.00 -6.42 -30.21
C PRO A 342 9.17 -5.45 -30.09
N ILE A 343 9.65 -5.22 -28.88
CA ILE A 343 10.78 -4.33 -28.69
C ILE A 343 11.98 -5.06 -29.27
N ARG A 344 12.48 -4.55 -30.41
CA ARG A 344 13.64 -5.09 -31.10
C ARG A 344 14.87 -4.31 -30.65
N HIS A 345 15.78 -4.99 -29.96
CA HIS A 345 17.06 -4.40 -29.56
C HIS A 345 18.21 -5.16 -30.18
N ARG A 346 19.17 -4.40 -30.71
CA ARG A 346 20.40 -4.99 -31.25
C ARG A 346 21.51 -4.89 -30.21
N VAL A 347 21.80 -5.99 -29.52
CA VAL A 347 22.84 -6.04 -28.49
C VAL A 347 23.97 -6.97 -28.95
N GLY A 348 25.19 -6.44 -29.00
CA GLY A 348 26.36 -7.23 -29.44
C GLY A 348 26.23 -7.78 -30.86
N GLY A 349 25.49 -7.08 -31.73
CA GLY A 349 25.24 -7.50 -33.11
C GLY A 349 24.07 -8.47 -33.31
N ARG A 350 23.46 -8.99 -32.23
CA ARG A 350 22.27 -9.87 -32.25
C ARG A 350 20.99 -9.07 -32.07
N ASP A 351 19.97 -9.38 -32.84
CA ASP A 351 18.63 -8.84 -32.65
C ASP A 351 17.90 -9.69 -31.61
N ILE A 352 17.41 -9.03 -30.56
CA ILE A 352 16.65 -9.65 -29.47
C ILE A 352 15.24 -9.10 -29.54
N HIS A 353 14.26 -9.98 -29.48
CA HIS A 353 12.87 -9.61 -29.37
C HIS A 353 12.35 -9.81 -27.95
N ALA A 354 11.76 -8.75 -27.40
CA ALA A 354 11.04 -8.80 -26.14
C ALA A 354 9.60 -8.35 -26.35
N ASN A 355 8.65 -9.12 -25.80
CA ASN A 355 7.27 -8.70 -25.69
C ASN A 355 7.06 -7.98 -24.36
N VAL A 356 6.09 -7.07 -24.30
CA VAL A 356 5.72 -6.46 -23.03
C VAL A 356 4.70 -7.35 -22.32
N ALA A 357 5.11 -7.94 -21.20
CA ALA A 357 4.26 -8.83 -20.40
C ALA A 357 3.22 -8.06 -19.57
N SER A 358 3.65 -6.94 -18.99
CA SER A 358 2.76 -6.05 -18.25
C SER A 358 3.33 -4.64 -18.19
N GLU A 359 2.44 -3.65 -18.12
CA GLU A 359 2.81 -2.27 -17.85
C GLU A 359 1.94 -1.65 -16.77
N ARG A 360 2.45 -0.60 -16.17
CA ARG A 360 1.73 0.25 -15.25
C ARG A 360 1.84 1.68 -15.75
N ARG A 361 0.71 2.38 -15.93
CA ARG A 361 0.64 3.72 -16.54
C ARG A 361 -0.27 4.65 -15.75
N LEU A 362 0.02 5.94 -15.83
CA LEU A 362 -0.79 6.97 -15.22
C LEU A 362 -1.95 7.37 -16.14
N LEU A 363 -3.16 7.17 -15.65
CA LEU A 363 -4.39 7.69 -16.22
C LEU A 363 -4.80 8.93 -15.41
N VAL A 364 -4.97 10.06 -16.09
CA VAL A 364 -5.41 11.29 -15.44
C VAL A 364 -6.81 11.63 -15.90
N ILE A 365 -7.68 11.94 -14.94
CA ILE A 365 -9.07 12.31 -15.15
C ILE A 365 -9.21 13.81 -14.93
N GLY A 366 -9.46 14.51 -16.05
CA GLY A 366 -9.62 15.95 -16.14
C GLY A 366 -10.85 16.49 -15.42
N ASP A 367 -10.97 17.82 -15.41
CA ASP A 367 -12.07 18.48 -14.72
C ASP A 367 -13.45 18.21 -15.33
N ASP A 368 -13.47 18.02 -16.63
CA ASP A 368 -14.61 17.62 -17.45
C ASP A 368 -14.89 16.10 -17.41
N ALA A 369 -14.18 15.37 -16.54
CA ALA A 369 -14.17 13.92 -16.45
C ALA A 369 -13.73 13.20 -17.73
N THR A 370 -13.04 13.88 -18.66
CA THR A 370 -12.30 13.20 -19.72
C THR A 370 -11.06 12.54 -19.13
N ALA A 371 -10.63 11.43 -19.72
CA ALA A 371 -9.40 10.77 -19.29
C ALA A 371 -8.34 10.84 -20.38
N ALA A 372 -7.13 11.15 -19.97
CA ALA A 372 -5.95 11.13 -20.82
C ALA A 372 -4.89 10.23 -20.18
N TRP A 373 -4.21 9.46 -21.03
CA TRP A 373 -2.96 8.85 -20.63
C TRP A 373 -1.91 9.94 -20.56
N GLU A 374 -1.35 10.14 -19.37
CA GLU A 374 -0.36 11.18 -19.08
C GLU A 374 0.99 10.57 -18.70
N SER A 375 1.24 9.30 -19.04
CA SER A 375 2.58 8.76 -18.89
C SER A 375 2.90 7.65 -19.87
N ASP A 376 4.18 7.56 -20.19
CA ASP A 376 4.81 6.30 -20.57
C ASP A 376 4.67 5.24 -19.46
N ALA A 377 5.06 4.01 -19.76
CA ALA A 377 4.94 2.87 -18.85
C ALA A 377 5.80 3.02 -17.58
N LEU A 378 5.26 3.60 -16.51
CA LEU A 378 5.88 3.77 -15.18
C LEU A 378 6.47 2.49 -14.61
N GLU A 379 5.87 1.35 -14.90
CA GLU A 379 6.48 0.04 -14.72
C GLU A 379 6.32 -0.73 -16.01
N ARG A 380 7.35 -1.48 -16.39
CA ARG A 380 7.33 -2.34 -17.57
C ARG A 380 8.00 -3.65 -17.21
N MET A 381 7.31 -4.75 -17.46
CA MET A 381 7.86 -6.10 -17.36
C MET A 381 7.91 -6.69 -18.76
N LEU A 382 9.08 -7.19 -19.15
CA LEU A 382 9.27 -7.84 -20.43
C LEU A 382 9.10 -9.36 -20.31
N ALA A 383 8.45 -9.95 -21.31
CA ALA A 383 8.46 -11.37 -21.59
C ALA A 383 9.43 -11.64 -22.73
N TRP A 384 10.37 -12.52 -22.49
CA TRP A 384 11.38 -12.90 -23.47
C TRP A 384 10.87 -14.10 -24.26
N ASN A 385 10.73 -13.95 -25.57
CA ASN A 385 10.35 -15.06 -26.44
C ASN A 385 11.59 -15.91 -26.78
N GLY A 386 11.37 -17.04 -27.47
CA GLY A 386 12.31 -18.13 -27.75
C GLY A 386 13.73 -17.78 -28.19
N ASP A 387 14.02 -16.56 -28.62
CA ASP A 387 15.35 -16.04 -28.98
C ASP A 387 16.38 -16.11 -27.83
N LEU A 388 15.90 -16.14 -26.58
CA LEU A 388 16.73 -16.30 -25.37
C LEU A 388 16.49 -17.63 -24.65
N SER A 389 15.75 -18.57 -25.21
CA SER A 389 15.54 -19.87 -24.55
C SER A 389 16.75 -20.78 -24.76
N PRO A 390 17.38 -21.32 -23.69
CA PRO A 390 18.50 -22.24 -23.86
C PRO A 390 18.02 -23.51 -24.59
N PRO A 391 18.73 -23.97 -25.65
CA PRO A 391 18.44 -25.23 -26.30
C PRO A 391 18.48 -26.38 -25.29
N ARG A 392 17.48 -27.26 -25.31
CA ARG A 392 17.28 -28.31 -24.29
C ARG A 392 18.34 -29.43 -24.32
N ASN A 393 19.26 -29.41 -25.27
CA ASN A 393 20.18 -30.52 -25.59
C ASN A 393 21.68 -30.14 -25.54
N LEU A 394 22.05 -29.12 -24.77
CA LEU A 394 23.47 -28.71 -24.62
C LEU A 394 24.12 -29.36 -23.41
N ASP A 395 25.44 -29.54 -23.46
CA ASP A 395 26.21 -29.92 -22.28
C ASP A 395 26.19 -28.80 -21.21
N MET A 396 26.51 -29.15 -19.97
CA MET A 396 26.41 -28.25 -18.83
C MET A 396 27.27 -26.99 -18.96
N ASN A 397 28.47 -27.09 -19.56
CA ASN A 397 29.38 -25.95 -19.68
C ASN A 397 28.86 -24.97 -20.73
N GLU A 398 28.37 -25.48 -21.86
CA GLU A 398 27.77 -24.64 -22.90
C GLU A 398 26.43 -24.03 -22.45
N MET A 399 25.65 -24.75 -21.65
CA MET A 399 24.43 -24.22 -21.01
C MET A 399 24.75 -23.07 -20.05
N MET A 400 25.80 -23.20 -19.23
CA MET A 400 26.25 -22.13 -18.32
C MET A 400 26.74 -20.90 -19.10
N ARG A 401 27.56 -21.10 -20.15
CA ARG A 401 28.06 -20.02 -21.01
C ARG A 401 26.91 -19.26 -21.69
N GLN A 402 25.93 -19.97 -22.24
CA GLN A 402 24.75 -19.35 -22.85
C GLN A 402 23.85 -18.65 -21.83
N SER A 403 23.70 -19.20 -20.63
CA SER A 403 22.96 -18.55 -19.54
C SER A 403 23.61 -17.23 -19.10
N GLU A 404 24.95 -17.17 -19.07
CA GLU A 404 25.68 -15.93 -18.79
C GLU A 404 25.52 -14.91 -19.92
N GLU A 405 25.63 -15.35 -21.17
CA GLU A 405 25.41 -14.50 -22.34
C GLU A 405 23.99 -13.93 -22.36
N GLN A 406 22.97 -14.79 -22.16
CA GLN A 406 21.57 -14.39 -22.03
C GLN A 406 21.37 -13.35 -20.93
N ARG A 407 21.95 -13.57 -19.73
CA ARG A 407 21.87 -12.60 -18.63
C ARG A 407 22.48 -11.25 -18.99
N ARG A 408 23.61 -11.24 -19.70
CA ARG A 408 24.24 -9.99 -20.19
C ARG A 408 23.36 -9.27 -21.21
N LEU A 409 22.75 -10.02 -22.13
CA LEU A 409 21.85 -9.48 -23.15
C LEU A 409 20.58 -8.91 -22.53
N MET A 410 19.91 -9.65 -21.64
CA MET A 410 18.75 -9.16 -20.87
C MET A 410 19.09 -7.89 -20.09
N ALA A 411 20.25 -7.86 -19.43
CA ALA A 411 20.71 -6.70 -18.70
C ALA A 411 21.03 -5.47 -19.57
N ALA A 412 21.46 -5.68 -20.82
CA ALA A 412 21.64 -4.59 -21.76
C ALA A 412 20.29 -4.03 -22.21
N VAL A 413 19.34 -4.90 -22.57
CA VAL A 413 17.99 -4.48 -22.94
C VAL A 413 17.26 -3.84 -21.76
N ASP A 414 17.37 -4.37 -20.54
CA ASP A 414 16.80 -3.75 -19.33
C ASP A 414 17.39 -2.36 -19.06
N ARG A 415 18.66 -2.12 -19.41
CA ARG A 415 19.26 -0.77 -19.31
C ARG A 415 18.71 0.20 -20.33
N GLU A 416 18.52 -0.25 -21.57
CA GLU A 416 18.03 0.61 -22.66
C GLU A 416 16.51 0.84 -22.57
N THR A 417 15.75 -0.18 -22.17
CA THR A 417 14.29 -0.14 -22.09
C THR A 417 13.76 0.26 -20.73
N HIS A 418 14.65 0.26 -19.72
CA HIS A 418 14.30 0.46 -18.32
C HIS A 418 13.22 -0.51 -17.80
N ALA A 419 13.21 -1.72 -18.35
CA ALA A 419 12.35 -2.80 -17.91
C ALA A 419 12.70 -3.28 -16.49
N ASN A 420 11.75 -3.94 -15.82
CA ASN A 420 11.89 -4.51 -14.47
C ASN A 420 12.07 -3.46 -13.35
N ARG A 421 11.49 -2.27 -13.55
CA ARG A 421 11.32 -1.25 -12.51
C ARG A 421 9.99 -1.39 -11.76
N ARG A 422 9.99 -0.99 -10.49
CA ARG A 422 8.80 -0.94 -9.64
C ARG A 422 8.74 0.41 -8.92
N VAL A 423 7.60 1.08 -8.95
CA VAL A 423 7.35 2.28 -8.15
C VAL A 423 7.24 1.85 -6.68
N GLU A 424 7.97 2.53 -5.80
CA GLU A 424 7.90 2.27 -4.36
C GLU A 424 6.53 2.67 -3.82
N SER A 425 6.09 2.00 -2.78
CA SER A 425 4.81 2.27 -2.13
C SER A 425 5.00 2.27 -0.62
N LEU A 426 4.24 3.12 0.06
CA LEU A 426 4.18 3.19 1.51
C LEU A 426 2.75 2.85 1.93
N ASP A 427 2.60 2.00 2.93
CA ASP A 427 1.30 1.75 3.55
C ASP A 427 1.02 2.86 4.57
N VAL A 428 -0.11 3.55 4.39
CA VAL A 428 -0.64 4.57 5.29
C VAL A 428 -1.92 4.01 5.88
N GLY A 429 -1.85 3.46 7.10
CA GLY A 429 -2.95 2.73 7.70
C GLY A 429 -3.35 1.48 6.91
N LEU A 430 -4.51 1.53 6.24
CA LEU A 430 -5.01 0.46 5.37
C LEU A 430 -4.83 0.73 3.87
N GLN A 431 -4.38 1.93 3.52
CA GLN A 431 -4.23 2.34 2.13
C GLN A 431 -2.77 2.21 1.72
N ARG A 432 -2.54 1.58 0.58
CA ARG A 432 -1.24 1.59 -0.07
C ARG A 432 -1.13 2.86 -0.91
N VAL A 433 -0.27 3.77 -0.49
CA VAL A 433 0.03 5.01 -1.22
C VAL A 433 1.26 4.77 -2.09
N GLU A 434 1.12 5.04 -3.39
CA GLU A 434 2.24 4.95 -4.31
C GLU A 434 3.11 6.20 -4.18
N MET A 435 4.43 6.04 -4.22
CA MET A 435 5.38 7.14 -4.07
C MET A 435 5.55 7.87 -5.41
N LEU A 436 4.43 8.41 -5.90
CA LEU A 436 4.28 9.18 -7.12
C LEU A 436 3.55 10.47 -6.74
N LYS A 437 4.24 11.61 -6.88
CA LYS A 437 3.78 12.92 -6.41
C LYS A 437 3.83 13.92 -7.56
N PRO A 438 2.88 14.86 -7.65
CA PRO A 438 2.93 15.86 -8.70
C PRO A 438 4.11 16.83 -8.50
N LEU A 439 4.77 17.21 -9.60
CA LEU A 439 5.90 18.15 -9.62
C LEU A 439 5.51 19.54 -10.17
N GLY A 440 4.31 19.67 -10.77
CA GLY A 440 3.87 20.85 -11.52
C GLY A 440 4.04 20.66 -13.04
N ASN A 441 3.40 21.51 -13.85
CA ASN A 441 3.49 21.49 -15.31
C ASN A 441 3.27 20.11 -15.95
N ASN A 442 2.23 19.37 -15.51
CA ASN A 442 1.93 17.99 -15.96
C ASN A 442 3.00 16.93 -15.66
N ARG A 443 4.00 17.27 -14.84
CA ARG A 443 5.05 16.32 -14.43
C ARG A 443 4.75 15.68 -13.08
N TYR A 444 5.28 14.48 -12.91
CA TYR A 444 5.24 13.71 -11.68
C TYR A 444 6.63 13.25 -11.28
N ALA A 445 6.92 13.28 -9.99
CA ALA A 445 8.07 12.66 -9.38
C ALA A 445 7.69 11.26 -8.87
N ALA A 446 8.48 10.24 -9.18
CA ALA A 446 8.28 8.89 -8.65
C ALA A 446 9.54 8.38 -7.96
N LEU A 447 9.41 7.83 -6.77
CA LEU A 447 10.46 7.02 -6.16
C LEU A 447 10.29 5.58 -6.67
N ALA A 448 11.32 5.07 -7.35
CA ALA A 448 11.30 3.74 -7.95
C ALA A 448 12.49 2.90 -7.48
N ARG A 449 12.33 1.58 -7.57
CA ARG A 449 13.38 0.60 -7.38
C ARG A 449 13.51 -0.26 -8.62
N VAL A 450 14.74 -0.41 -9.09
CA VAL A 450 15.07 -1.30 -10.20
C VAL A 450 15.68 -2.58 -9.64
N SER A 451 15.08 -3.71 -9.99
CA SER A 451 15.49 -5.05 -9.50
C SER A 451 16.21 -5.83 -10.60
N ALA A 452 17.29 -5.26 -11.14
CA ALA A 452 18.21 -5.95 -12.04
C ALA A 452 19.27 -6.75 -11.27
N ASP A 453 20.05 -7.59 -11.96
CA ASP A 453 21.20 -8.29 -11.36
C ASP A 453 22.18 -7.26 -10.75
N ARG A 454 22.50 -7.46 -9.46
CA ARG A 454 23.38 -6.58 -8.67
C ARG A 454 24.81 -6.54 -9.18
N ARG A 455 25.22 -7.48 -10.03
CA ARG A 455 26.58 -7.60 -10.56
C ARG A 455 26.79 -6.86 -11.89
N LEU A 456 25.76 -6.20 -12.42
CA LEU A 456 25.85 -5.45 -13.67
C LEU A 456 26.70 -4.18 -13.52
N GLN A 457 27.41 -3.81 -14.58
CA GLN A 457 28.27 -2.63 -14.68
C GLN A 457 27.91 -1.82 -15.94
N PRO A 458 27.47 -0.55 -15.84
CA PRO A 458 27.13 0.16 -14.59
C PRO A 458 25.97 -0.50 -13.83
N PRO A 459 25.92 -0.35 -12.49
CA PRO A 459 24.87 -0.94 -11.66
C PRO A 459 23.52 -0.29 -11.98
N VAL A 460 22.60 -1.11 -12.50
CA VAL A 460 21.22 -0.72 -12.77
C VAL A 460 20.36 -0.90 -11.52
N HIS A 461 20.79 -1.80 -10.62
CA HIS A 461 20.09 -2.12 -9.39
C HIS A 461 20.14 -0.97 -8.38
N GLY A 462 19.00 -0.62 -7.80
CA GLY A 462 18.94 0.34 -6.71
C GLY A 462 17.73 1.26 -6.76
N GLN A 463 17.79 2.33 -5.96
CA GLN A 463 16.73 3.35 -5.87
C GLN A 463 16.95 4.48 -6.88
N TYR A 464 15.85 4.95 -7.48
CA TYR A 464 15.83 6.02 -8.46
C TYR A 464 14.74 7.03 -8.13
N LEU A 465 15.00 8.29 -8.46
CA LEU A 465 13.97 9.30 -8.60
C LEU A 465 13.72 9.51 -10.10
N LEU A 466 12.46 9.42 -10.49
CA LEU A 466 12.00 9.59 -11.86
C LEU A 466 11.22 10.89 -11.95
N ALA A 467 11.51 11.72 -12.94
CA ALA A 467 10.60 12.78 -13.33
C ALA A 467 9.90 12.38 -14.63
N ILE A 468 8.59 12.19 -14.54
CA ILE A 468 7.73 11.71 -15.62
C ILE A 468 6.92 12.88 -16.15
N ASP A 469 6.83 13.00 -17.46
CA ASP A 469 5.87 13.88 -18.14
C ASP A 469 4.85 13.03 -18.92
N ARG A 470 3.90 13.69 -19.57
CA ARG A 470 2.85 13.10 -20.41
C ARG A 470 3.37 12.04 -21.36
N ASP A 471 4.44 12.38 -22.07
CA ASP A 471 4.88 11.64 -23.24
C ASP A 471 5.99 10.62 -22.94
N GLU A 472 6.84 10.88 -21.94
CA GLU A 472 7.96 10.01 -21.59
C GLU A 472 8.53 10.30 -20.19
N VAL A 473 9.42 9.42 -19.72
CA VAL A 473 10.25 9.72 -18.55
C VAL A 473 11.37 10.66 -18.96
N GLN A 474 11.32 11.89 -18.45
CA GLN A 474 12.24 12.97 -18.81
C GLN A 474 13.58 12.86 -18.09
N GLU A 475 13.56 12.48 -16.82
CA GLU A 475 14.77 12.48 -15.99
C GLU A 475 14.85 11.22 -15.12
N TRP A 476 16.07 10.68 -15.04
CA TRP A 476 16.44 9.53 -14.23
C TRP A 476 17.58 9.89 -13.31
N VAL A 477 17.31 9.85 -12.01
CA VAL A 477 18.29 10.21 -11.01
C VAL A 477 18.60 8.98 -10.17
N TYR A 478 19.83 8.45 -10.29
CA TYR A 478 20.26 7.27 -9.55
C TYR A 478 20.59 7.63 -8.10
N LEU A 479 19.72 7.22 -7.17
CA LEU A 479 19.82 7.57 -5.75
C LEU A 479 20.62 6.55 -4.92
N GLN A 480 20.94 5.38 -5.46
CA GLN A 480 21.63 4.34 -4.70
C GLN A 480 22.99 4.78 -4.13
N PRO A 481 23.85 5.54 -4.84
CA PRO A 481 25.10 6.01 -4.28
C PRO A 481 24.88 6.91 -3.06
N LEU A 482 23.87 7.78 -3.13
CA LEU A 482 23.48 8.62 -1.99
C LEU A 482 22.95 7.75 -0.84
N ALA A 483 22.05 6.80 -1.13
CA ALA A 483 21.49 5.88 -0.13
C ALA A 483 22.59 5.07 0.59
N ASP A 484 23.60 4.59 -0.15
CA ASP A 484 24.71 3.83 0.43
C ASP A 484 25.68 4.73 1.20
N SER A 485 25.94 5.96 0.74
CA SER A 485 26.77 6.93 1.47
C SER A 485 26.17 7.34 2.83
N LEU A 486 24.84 7.35 2.92
CA LEU A 486 24.10 7.69 4.13
C LEU A 486 23.75 6.45 4.99
N ASP A 487 24.02 5.23 4.51
CA ASP A 487 23.55 3.95 5.09
C ASP A 487 22.02 3.89 5.32
N VAL A 488 21.25 4.38 4.33
CA VAL A 488 19.78 4.47 4.40
C VAL A 488 19.07 3.66 3.31
N LYS A 489 17.77 3.51 3.50
CA LYS A 489 16.78 3.17 2.45
C LYS A 489 15.80 4.33 2.34
N PHE A 490 15.58 4.86 1.15
CA PHE A 490 14.49 5.81 0.92
C PHE A 490 13.16 5.06 0.90
N THR A 491 12.17 5.55 1.65
CA THR A 491 10.88 4.85 1.86
C THR A 491 9.68 5.70 1.51
N ALA A 492 9.80 7.03 1.54
CA ALA A 492 8.72 7.93 1.13
C ALA A 492 9.23 9.09 0.27
N LEU A 493 8.33 9.63 -0.54
CA LEU A 493 8.54 10.79 -1.40
C LEU A 493 7.47 11.83 -1.11
N GLU A 494 7.87 13.10 -1.00
CA GLU A 494 6.96 14.24 -1.00
C GLU A 494 7.52 15.40 -1.82
N VAL A 495 6.62 16.21 -2.38
CA VAL A 495 6.97 17.39 -3.17
C VAL A 495 6.28 18.61 -2.55
N SER A 496 7.05 19.66 -2.26
CA SER A 496 6.48 20.91 -1.74
C SER A 496 5.71 21.67 -2.82
N PRO A 497 4.87 22.66 -2.45
CA PRO A 497 4.23 23.57 -3.41
C PRO A 497 5.20 24.30 -4.35
N ARG A 498 6.49 24.40 -3.99
CA ARG A 498 7.55 25.00 -4.81
C ARG A 498 8.26 24.01 -5.74
N GLY A 499 7.86 22.74 -5.73
CA GLY A 499 8.50 21.67 -6.51
C GLY A 499 9.79 21.13 -5.91
N GLU A 500 10.12 21.50 -4.66
CA GLU A 500 11.26 20.88 -3.95
C GLU A 500 10.92 19.45 -3.55
N ILE A 501 11.88 18.54 -3.70
CA ILE A 501 11.70 17.10 -3.50
C ILE A 501 12.28 16.67 -2.16
N TYR A 502 11.48 15.96 -1.37
CA TYR A 502 11.84 15.46 -0.06
C TYR A 502 11.69 13.95 -0.01
N LEU A 503 12.70 13.26 0.51
CA LEU A 503 12.69 11.82 0.72
C LEU A 503 12.76 11.49 2.20
N LEU A 504 11.89 10.59 2.66
CA LEU A 504 12.06 9.93 3.95
C LEU A 504 13.10 8.81 3.79
N ALA A 505 14.14 8.87 4.59
CA ALA A 505 15.25 7.92 4.63
C ALA A 505 15.28 7.20 5.98
N VAL A 506 15.28 5.87 5.96
CA VAL A 506 15.39 5.03 7.16
C VAL A 506 16.78 4.39 7.21
N HIS A 507 17.51 4.62 8.29
CA HIS A 507 18.86 4.07 8.52
C HIS A 507 18.82 2.55 8.66
N ARG A 508 19.59 1.84 7.85
CA ARG A 508 19.54 0.37 7.74
C ARG A 508 19.90 -0.34 9.04
N ARG A 509 20.85 0.21 9.80
CA ARG A 509 21.35 -0.38 11.05
C ARG A 509 20.67 0.16 12.29
N GLN A 510 20.29 1.43 12.28
CA GLN A 510 19.82 2.13 13.48
C GLN A 510 18.30 2.21 13.60
N GLY A 511 17.59 2.07 12.46
CA GLY A 511 16.15 2.27 12.36
C GLY A 511 15.70 3.72 12.50
N THR A 512 16.64 4.66 12.68
CA THR A 512 16.36 6.09 12.78
C THR A 512 15.92 6.65 11.44
N ALA A 513 15.06 7.65 11.46
CA ALA A 513 14.56 8.31 10.25
C ALA A 513 15.21 9.68 10.04
N THR A 514 15.39 10.05 8.78
CA THR A 514 15.93 11.35 8.35
C THR A 514 15.16 11.78 7.12
N VAL A 515 14.79 13.05 7.03
CA VAL A 515 14.26 13.62 5.80
C VAL A 515 15.40 14.27 5.04
N VAL A 516 15.51 13.97 3.75
CA VAL A 516 16.55 14.48 2.86
C VAL A 516 15.89 15.33 1.78
N ARG A 517 16.35 16.58 1.61
CA ARG A 517 16.00 17.41 0.45
C ARG A 517 16.93 17.05 -0.70
N ILE A 518 16.34 16.71 -1.84
CA ILE A 518 17.04 16.23 -3.02
C ILE A 518 17.05 17.32 -4.10
N GLY A 519 18.24 17.66 -4.58
CA GLY A 519 18.43 18.53 -5.73
C GLY A 519 18.08 17.82 -7.04
N ARG A 520 17.94 18.59 -8.13
CA ARG A 520 17.58 18.05 -9.45
C ARG A 520 18.56 16.99 -9.99
N ASP A 521 19.82 17.06 -9.58
CA ASP A 521 20.86 16.10 -9.95
C ASP A 521 20.93 14.86 -9.05
N GLY A 522 20.06 14.77 -8.04
CA GLY A 522 20.07 13.70 -7.04
C GLY A 522 21.03 13.90 -5.87
N SER A 523 21.72 15.04 -5.82
CA SER A 523 22.54 15.39 -4.67
C SER A 523 21.65 15.72 -3.46
N ALA A 524 22.17 15.45 -2.26
CA ALA A 524 21.52 15.91 -1.03
C ALA A 524 21.83 17.41 -0.83
N GLU A 525 20.82 18.26 -0.96
CA GLU A 525 20.92 19.70 -0.70
C GLU A 525 20.76 20.04 0.79
N GLY A 526 20.30 19.07 1.58
CA GLY A 526 20.13 19.19 3.02
C GLY A 526 19.45 17.97 3.59
N TYR A 527 19.64 17.72 4.89
CA TYR A 527 18.94 16.66 5.60
C TYR A 527 18.66 17.08 7.04
N VAL A 528 17.56 16.57 7.58
CA VAL A 528 17.15 16.82 8.96
C VAL A 528 16.74 15.49 9.58
N ALA A 529 17.40 15.12 10.68
CA ALA A 529 17.09 13.89 11.41
C ALA A 529 15.76 14.05 12.13
N SER A 530 14.93 13.00 12.08
CA SER A 530 13.71 12.95 12.87
C SER A 530 14.02 12.63 14.32
N THR A 531 13.22 13.16 15.24
CA THR A 531 13.22 12.82 16.66
C THR A 531 12.30 11.64 17.00
N ALA A 532 11.72 10.97 16.00
CA ALA A 532 10.85 9.81 16.17
C ALA A 532 11.56 8.73 17.01
N PRO A 533 10.95 8.31 18.15
CA PRO A 533 11.35 7.09 18.85
C PRO A 533 11.29 5.85 17.95
N ARG A 534 12.02 4.79 18.30
CA ARG A 534 12.07 3.54 17.52
C ARG A 534 10.73 2.81 17.49
N GLU A 535 9.89 3.07 18.48
CA GLU A 535 8.55 2.52 18.66
C GLU A 535 7.52 3.19 17.76
N ILE A 536 7.88 4.30 17.10
CA ILE A 536 7.02 4.98 16.14
C ILE A 536 7.20 4.39 14.75
N VAL A 537 6.11 3.89 14.21
CA VAL A 537 6.00 3.52 12.79
C VAL A 537 5.66 4.79 12.02
N LEU A 538 6.58 5.25 11.17
CA LEU A 538 6.35 6.39 10.29
C LEU A 538 5.53 5.98 9.08
N GLU A 539 4.43 6.69 8.84
CA GLU A 539 3.46 6.39 7.79
C GLU A 539 3.20 7.58 6.87
N GLY A 540 3.61 8.79 7.24
CA GLY A 540 3.20 10.00 6.52
C GLY A 540 4.29 11.03 6.36
N LEU A 541 4.31 11.64 5.18
CA LEU A 541 5.11 12.82 4.85
C LEU A 541 4.18 13.81 4.15
N VAL A 542 4.22 15.10 4.52
CA VAL A 542 3.58 16.18 3.74
C VAL A 542 4.45 17.43 3.84
N ALA A 543 4.61 18.17 2.75
CA ALA A 543 5.48 19.33 2.68
C ALA A 543 4.67 20.61 2.49
N ASP A 544 5.12 21.69 3.12
CA ASP A 544 4.62 23.05 2.94
C ASP A 544 5.77 24.03 2.66
N ASP A 545 5.44 25.31 2.54
CA ASP A 545 6.40 26.38 2.26
C ASP A 545 7.48 26.62 3.32
N ALA A 546 7.30 26.06 4.51
CA ALA A 546 8.14 26.27 5.69
C ALA A 546 8.83 24.98 6.17
N GLY A 547 8.50 23.82 5.61
CA GLY A 547 9.23 22.59 5.84
C GLY A 547 8.40 21.35 5.57
N VAL A 548 8.77 20.27 6.25
CA VAL A 548 8.16 18.95 6.07
C VAL A 548 7.59 18.46 7.38
N TRP A 549 6.36 17.99 7.33
CA TRP A 549 5.70 17.30 8.43
C TRP A 549 5.87 15.79 8.26
N LEU A 550 6.26 15.15 9.36
CA LEU A 550 6.32 13.70 9.50
C LEU A 550 5.18 13.25 10.39
N PHE A 551 4.56 12.14 10.00
CA PHE A 551 3.49 11.50 10.75
C PHE A 551 3.75 10.01 10.91
N GLY A 552 3.29 9.49 12.03
CA GLY A 552 3.35 8.08 12.32
C GLY A 552 2.45 7.73 13.48
N HIS A 553 2.58 6.50 13.96
CA HIS A 553 1.86 6.05 15.13
C HIS A 553 2.73 5.14 15.99
N GLY A 554 2.42 5.07 17.27
CA GLY A 554 3.12 4.17 18.19
C GLY A 554 2.52 4.20 19.58
N PHE A 555 3.23 3.62 20.54
CA PHE A 555 2.79 3.49 21.92
C PHE A 555 3.68 4.29 22.86
N THR A 556 3.12 4.71 24.00
CA THR A 556 3.92 5.09 25.16
C THR A 556 4.10 3.87 26.06
N GLU A 557 5.24 3.76 26.72
CA GLU A 557 5.49 2.70 27.70
C GLU A 557 4.34 2.65 28.74
N GLY A 558 3.74 1.47 28.91
CA GLY A 558 2.60 1.26 29.82
C GLY A 558 1.21 1.60 29.25
N ASP A 559 1.11 2.13 28.02
CA ASP A 559 -0.17 2.35 27.34
C ASP A 559 -0.39 1.29 26.24
N VAL A 560 -1.54 0.62 26.28
CA VAL A 560 -1.96 -0.34 25.24
C VAL A 560 -2.60 0.34 24.04
N ARG A 561 -2.81 1.65 24.08
CA ARG A 561 -3.43 2.40 22.97
C ARG A 561 -2.37 3.03 22.07
N VAL A 562 -2.53 2.78 20.77
CA VAL A 562 -1.78 3.49 19.72
C VAL A 562 -2.16 4.97 19.74
N LYS A 563 -1.16 5.84 19.59
CA LYS A 563 -1.29 7.31 19.52
C LYS A 563 -0.76 7.82 18.19
N LEU A 564 -1.29 8.97 17.76
CA LEU A 564 -0.76 9.69 16.60
C LEU A 564 0.53 10.40 17.01
N TRP A 565 1.60 10.21 16.25
CA TRP A 565 2.86 10.94 16.40
C TRP A 565 3.03 11.93 15.24
N SER A 566 3.56 13.12 15.54
CA SER A 566 3.86 14.12 14.53
C SER A 566 5.11 14.93 14.88
N GLU A 567 5.84 15.36 13.85
CA GLU A 567 7.01 16.25 13.97
C GLU A 567 7.07 17.18 12.75
N ARG A 568 7.50 18.44 12.97
CA ARG A 568 7.83 19.35 11.87
C ARG A 568 9.33 19.55 11.76
N LEU A 569 9.87 19.26 10.58
CA LEU A 569 11.27 19.46 10.22
C LEU A 569 11.41 20.70 9.33
N PRO A 570 12.04 21.78 9.82
CA PRO A 570 12.20 22.99 9.04
C PRO A 570 13.29 22.80 7.97
N PHE A 571 12.94 23.12 6.73
CA PHE A 571 13.92 23.32 5.66
C PHE A 571 13.96 24.82 5.34
N GLY A 572 15.13 25.42 5.52
CA GLY A 572 15.32 26.85 5.25
C GLY A 572 15.15 27.11 3.76
N LYS A 573 14.66 28.31 3.42
CA LYS A 573 14.57 28.74 2.03
C LYS A 573 15.95 28.58 1.38
N SER A 574 16.02 27.82 0.30
CA SER A 574 17.11 27.91 -0.66
C SER A 574 17.19 29.38 -1.10
N GLY A 575 18.36 29.99 -0.89
CA GLY A 575 18.60 31.41 -1.17
C GLY A 575 18.72 31.69 -2.65
#